data_AF-A0A915HNN8-F1
#
_entry.id   AF-A0A915HNN8-F1
#
_cell.length_a   1.000
_cell.length_b   1.000
_cell.length_c   1.000
_cell.angle_alpha   90.00
_cell.angle_beta   90.00
_cell.angle_gamma   90.00
#
_symmetry.space_group_name_H-M   'P 1'
#
loop_
_entity.id
_entity.type
_entity.pdbx_description
1 polymer ?
#
loop_
_entity_poly.entity_id
_entity_poly.type
_entity_poly.pdbx_seq_one_letter_code
_entity_poly.pdbx_strand_id
1 'polypeptide(L)' 'MDRSCKCVNYSKMGCMAQVHTNHNHVDIVMELGQHNHAADAAKVKAKSVVNRLTQRAQETEELPYQMIANVTTGNKI' A
#
# COMPACT_ATOMS: atom_id res chain seq x y z
N MET A 1 -0.49 -9.84 18.25
CA MET A 1 -1.44 -8.73 18.44
C MET A 1 -1.98 -8.36 17.06
N ASP A 2 -3.29 -8.41 16.89
CA ASP A 2 -3.96 -8.00 15.64
C ASP A 2 -3.86 -6.49 15.47
N ARG A 3 -3.65 -6.02 14.23
CA ARG A 3 -3.44 -4.60 13.95
C ARG A 3 -4.62 -4.03 13.20
N SER A 4 -5.18 -2.94 13.75
CA SER A 4 -6.28 -2.21 13.15
C SER A 4 -5.76 -1.11 12.21
N CYS A 5 -6.20 -1.12 10.95
CA CYS A 5 -5.83 -0.17 9.91
C CYS A 5 -7.04 0.69 9.54
N LYS A 6 -6.95 2.00 9.78
CA LYS A 6 -8.00 2.96 9.42
C LYS A 6 -7.90 3.35 7.95
N CYS A 7 -9.01 3.75 7.35
CA CYS A 7 -9.01 4.31 6.01
C CYS A 7 -8.09 5.54 5.89
N VAL A 8 -7.39 5.66 4.76
CA VAL A 8 -6.51 6.81 4.45
C VAL A 8 -7.25 8.15 4.40
N ASN A 9 -8.57 8.13 4.18
CA ASN A 9 -9.43 9.31 4.16
C ASN A 9 -10.14 9.54 5.51
N TYR A 10 -9.78 8.82 6.58
CA TYR A 10 -10.37 8.98 7.91
C TYR A 10 -10.34 10.45 8.36
N SER A 11 -9.15 11.07 8.37
CA SER A 11 -9.00 12.45 8.84
C SER A 11 -9.51 13.49 7.84
N LYS A 12 -9.47 13.21 6.53
CA LYS A 12 -9.83 14.19 5.49
C LYS A 12 -11.33 14.22 5.21
N MET A 13 -11.99 13.07 5.26
CA MET A 13 -13.40 12.91 4.83
C MET A 13 -14.25 12.19 5.88
N GLY A 14 -13.75 12.02 7.11
CA GLY A 14 -14.48 11.35 8.18
C GLY A 14 -14.80 9.88 7.88
N CYS A 15 -14.02 9.22 7.03
CA CYS A 15 -14.28 7.83 6.64
C CYS A 15 -13.95 6.87 7.80
N MET A 16 -14.96 6.30 8.43
CA MET A 16 -14.83 5.43 9.61
C MET A 16 -14.50 3.97 9.27
N ALA A 17 -14.37 3.64 7.98
CA ALA A 17 -14.02 2.30 7.55
C ALA A 17 -12.65 1.87 8.12
N GLN A 18 -12.60 0.66 8.67
CA GLN A 18 -11.43 0.07 9.30
C GLN A 18 -11.33 -1.41 8.94
N VAL A 19 -10.11 -1.90 8.82
CA VAL A 19 -9.84 -3.34 8.66
C VAL A 19 -8.91 -3.80 9.77
N HIS A 20 -9.12 -5.02 10.25
CA HIS A 20 -8.22 -5.68 11.19
C HIS A 20 -7.51 -6.78 10.44
N THR A 21 -6.19 -6.78 10.57
CA THR A 21 -5.34 -7.77 9.93
C THR A 21 -4.79 -8.73 10.96
N ASN A 22 -4.51 -9.95 10.52
CA ASN A 22 -3.82 -10.94 11.35
C ASN A 22 -2.42 -10.45 11.74
N HIS A 23 -1.76 -11.18 12.64
CA HIS A 23 -0.42 -10.83 13.13
C HIS A 23 0.61 -10.65 12.00
N ASN A 24 0.46 -11.40 10.90
CA ASN A 24 1.36 -11.35 9.75
C ASN A 24 0.99 -10.25 8.74
N HIS A 25 -0.12 -9.54 8.96
CA HIS A 25 -0.65 -8.48 8.10
C HIS A 25 -0.95 -8.91 6.65
N VAL A 26 -1.08 -10.21 6.41
CA VAL A 26 -1.35 -10.76 5.07
C VAL A 26 -2.84 -10.86 4.84
N ASP A 27 -3.59 -11.24 5.87
CA ASP A 27 -5.03 -11.51 5.75
C ASP A 27 -5.85 -10.49 6.53
N ILE A 28 -6.98 -10.13 5.94
CA ILE A 28 -8.02 -9.35 6.61
C ILE A 28 -8.87 -10.32 7.42
N VAL A 29 -8.88 -10.13 8.73
CA VAL A 29 -9.66 -10.96 9.67
C VAL A 29 -11.04 -10.36 9.90
N MET A 30 -11.15 -9.03 9.79
CA MET A 30 -12.40 -8.32 9.99
C MET A 30 -12.42 -6.99 9.24
N GLU A 31 -13.57 -6.67 8.67
CA GLU A 31 -13.87 -5.36 8.09
C GLU A 31 -14.96 -4.67 8.92
N LEU A 32 -14.77 -3.39 9.23
CA LEU A 32 -15.69 -2.59 10.03
C LEU A 32 -16.09 -1.33 9.27
N GLY A 33 -17.39 -1.16 9.08
CA GLY A 33 -17.97 0.01 8.42
C GLY A 33 -17.80 0.02 6.91
N GLN A 34 -18.56 0.88 6.24
CA GLN A 34 -18.48 1.08 4.80
C GLN A 34 -17.72 2.36 4.46
N HIS A 35 -17.03 2.36 3.32
CA HIS A 35 -16.40 3.57 2.80
C HIS A 35 -17.48 4.56 2.35
N ASN A 36 -17.33 5.82 2.77
CA ASN A 36 -18.19 6.93 2.35
C ASN A 36 -17.67 7.65 1.09
N HIS A 37 -16.76 7.01 0.34
CA HIS A 37 -16.11 7.58 -0.82
C HIS A 37 -15.77 6.51 -1.85
N ALA A 38 -15.64 6.94 -3.10
CA ALA A 38 -15.17 6.06 -4.16
C ALA A 38 -13.70 5.65 -3.97
N ALA A 39 -13.32 4.52 -4.55
CA ALA A 39 -11.93 4.11 -4.63
C ALA A 39 -11.16 4.97 -5.65
N ASP A 40 -9.94 5.36 -5.31
CA ASP A 40 -9.02 6.04 -6.22
C ASP A 40 -7.99 5.03 -6.75
N ALA A 41 -8.31 4.42 -7.88
CA ALA A 41 -7.48 3.37 -8.49
C ALA A 41 -6.08 3.87 -8.87
N ALA A 42 -5.95 5.12 -9.30
CA ALA A 42 -4.66 5.71 -9.67
C ALA A 42 -3.76 5.83 -8.44
N LYS A 43 -4.30 6.31 -7.32
CA LYS A 43 -3.57 6.42 -6.05
C LYS A 43 -3.17 5.07 -5.47
N VAL A 44 -4.04 4.06 -5.56
CA VAL A 44 -3.71 2.68 -5.13
C VAL A 44 -2.56 2.12 -5.98
N LYS A 45 -2.62 2.29 -7.30
CA LYS A 45 -1.57 1.82 -8.21
C LYS A 45 -0.23 2.53 -7.94
N ALA A 46 -0.25 3.85 -7.75
CA ALA A 46 0.97 4.61 -7.41
C ALA A 46 1.60 4.12 -6.10
N LYS A 47 0.80 3.91 -5.05
CA LYS A 47 1.29 3.36 -3.78
C LYS A 47 1.88 1.96 -3.91
N SER A 48 1.24 1.10 -4.72
CA SER A 48 1.74 -0.25 -4.99
C SER A 48 3.12 -0.21 -5.66
N VAL A 49 3.31 0.66 -6.66
CA VAL A 49 4.61 0.83 -7.33
C VAL A 49 5.69 1.33 -6.37
N VAL A 50 5.37 2.32 -5.54
CA VAL A 50 6.31 2.85 -4.53
C VAL A 50 6.68 1.79 -3.50
N ASN A 51 5.71 1.05 -2.97
CA ASN A 51 5.98 -0.04 -2.02
C ASN A 51 6.89 -1.11 -2.63
N ARG A 52 6.66 -1.48 -3.90
CA ARG A 52 7.53 -2.42 -4.62
C ARG A 52 8.94 -1.89 -4.79
N LEU A 53 9.10 -0.61 -5.10
CA LEU A 53 10.41 0.05 -5.18
C LEU A 53 11.12 0.03 -3.82
N THR A 54 10.41 0.33 -2.74
CA THR A 54 10.98 0.29 -1.38
C THR A 54 11.38 -1.12 -0.96
N GLN A 55 10.57 -2.14 -1.26
CA GLN A 55 10.93 -3.54 -0.98
C GLN A 55 12.18 -3.95 -1.74
N ARG A 56 12.24 -3.64 -3.05
CA ARG A 56 13.45 -3.88 -3.84
C ARG A 56 14.67 -3.18 -3.24
N ALA A 57 14.54 -1.91 -2.87
CA ALA A 57 15.62 -1.15 -2.23
C ALA A 57 16.17 -1.83 -0.97
N GLN A 58 15.28 -2.42 -0.17
CA GLN A 58 15.65 -3.15 1.04
C GLN A 58 16.30 -4.50 0.75
N GLU A 59 15.96 -5.13 -0.37
CA GLU A 59 16.47 -6.44 -0.77
C GLU A 59 17.80 -6.36 -1.52
N THR A 60 18.06 -5.28 -2.27
CA THR A 60 19.17 -5.25 -3.24
C THR A 60 20.32 -4.28 -2.93
N GLU A 61 20.27 -3.50 -1.84
CA GLU A 61 21.18 -2.33 -1.62
C GLU A 61 21.29 -1.42 -2.87
N GLU A 62 20.34 -1.49 -3.81
CA GLU A 62 20.40 -0.73 -5.06
C GLU A 62 20.19 0.76 -4.76
N LEU A 63 20.95 1.61 -5.45
CA LEU A 63 20.77 3.04 -5.29
C LEU A 63 19.44 3.47 -5.94
N PRO A 64 18.70 4.43 -5.36
CA PRO A 64 17.34 4.79 -5.79
C PRO A 64 17.19 5.09 -7.29
N TYR A 65 18.22 5.63 -7.93
CA TYR A 65 18.22 5.96 -9.36
C TYR A 65 18.21 4.71 -10.27
N GLN A 66 18.85 3.61 -9.84
CA GLN A 66 18.91 2.36 -10.61
C GLN A 66 17.53 1.67 -10.63
N MET A 67 16.80 1.75 -9.52
CA MET A 67 15.45 1.20 -9.43
C MET A 67 14.44 1.97 -10.27
N ILE A 68 14.52 3.31 -10.28
CA ILE A 68 13.64 4.16 -11.10
C ILE A 68 13.86 3.85 -12.58
N ALA A 69 15.12 3.77 -13.02
CA ALA A 69 15.48 3.44 -14.40
C ALA A 69 14.94 2.06 -14.82
N ASN A 70 15.05 1.03 -13.97
CA ASN A 70 14.56 -0.31 -14.29
C ASN A 70 13.03 -0.39 -14.43
N VAL A 71 12.29 0.39 -13.62
CA VAL A 71 10.82 0.44 -13.71
C VAL A 71 10.33 1.20 -14.94
N THR A 72 11.01 2.26 -15.35
CA THR A 72 10.65 3.01 -16.57
C THR A 72 11.06 2.31 -17.86
N THR A 73 12.11 1.47 -17.81
CA THR A 73 12.69 0.84 -19.01
C THR A 73 12.13 -0.57 -19.26
N GLY A 74 11.31 -1.12 -18.37
CA GLY A 74 10.58 -2.37 -18.61
C GLY A 74 11.45 -3.62 -18.71
N ASN A 75 12.67 -3.60 -18.15
CA ASN A 75 13.55 -4.76 -18.21
C ASN A 75 13.16 -5.77 -17.12
N LYS A 76 12.59 -6.90 -17.54
CA LYS A 76 12.33 -8.06 -16.68
C LYS A 76 13.66 -8.79 -16.48
N ILE A 77 14.11 -8.89 -15.23
CA ILE A 77 15.09 -9.88 -14.80
C ILE A 77 14.28 -11.04 -14.22
#